data_AF-D4XEP2-F1
#
_entry.id   AF-D4XEP2-F1
#
_cell.length_a   1.000
_cell.length_b   1.000
_cell.length_c   1.000
_cell.angle_alpha   90.00
_cell.angle_beta   90.00
_cell.angle_gamma   90.00
#
_symmetry.space_group_name_H-M   'P 1'
#
loop_
_entity.id
_entity.type
_entity.pdbx_description
1 polymer ?
#
loop_
_entity_poly.entity_id
_entity_poly.type
_entity_poly.pdbx_seq_one_letter_code
_entity_poly.pdbx_strand_id
1 'polypeptide(L)' 'AHGWVGLGRIVYASSSKQYRQWMQEWGVAPSRVKPLSIQEVIDGVQVDGPVDEFAEQVKQLHQEKLRRQS' A
#
# COMPACT_ATOMS: atom_id res chain seq x y z
N ALA A 1 -12.65 6.07 -7.54
CA ALA A 1 -12.74 7.23 -8.46
C ALA A 1 -11.72 7.13 -9.59
N HIS A 2 -10.42 7.07 -9.30
CA HIS A 2 -9.34 7.06 -10.32
C HIS A 2 -9.47 5.95 -11.40
N GLY A 3 -9.85 4.73 -11.03
CA GLY A 3 -10.11 3.66 -12.01
C GLY A 3 -11.33 3.91 -12.92
N TRP A 4 -12.38 4.54 -12.39
CA TRP A 4 -13.59 4.86 -13.17
C TRP A 4 -13.38 5.97 -14.20
N VAL A 5 -12.44 6.89 -13.94
CA VAL A 5 -12.13 8.00 -14.85
C VAL A 5 -11.01 7.66 -15.84
N GLY A 6 -10.55 6.40 -15.87
CA GLY A 6 -9.57 5.93 -16.85
C GLY A 6 -8.21 6.60 -16.72
N LEU A 7 -7.77 6.95 -15.49
CA LEU A 7 -6.36 7.34 -15.30
C LEU A 7 -5.45 6.19 -15.76
N GLY A 8 -4.35 6.55 -16.41
CA GLY A 8 -3.41 5.60 -17.00
C GLY A 8 -2.53 4.89 -15.97
N ARG A 9 -1.26 4.71 -16.33
CA ARG A 9 -0.27 3.96 -15.55
C ARG A 9 -0.24 4.35 -14.06
N ILE A 10 -0.23 3.35 -13.18
CA ILE A 10 -0.07 3.53 -11.74
C ILE A 10 1.31 3.01 -11.33
N VAL A 11 2.09 3.84 -10.64
CA VAL A 11 3.35 3.43 -10.02
C VAL A 11 3.25 3.63 -8.52
N TYR A 12 3.64 2.64 -7.74
CA TYR A 12 3.58 2.71 -6.28
C TYR A 12 4.92 2.36 -5.62
N ALA A 13 5.25 3.08 -4.53
CA ALA A 13 6.49 2.86 -3.79
C ALA A 13 6.43 1.59 -2.92
N SER A 14 5.32 1.38 -2.21
CA SER A 14 5.10 0.22 -1.34
C SER A 14 3.73 -0.39 -1.60
N SER A 15 3.66 -1.72 -1.62
CA SER A 15 2.41 -2.46 -1.83
C SER A 15 1.54 -2.53 -0.58
N SER A 16 0.24 -2.74 -0.78
CA SER A 16 -0.70 -3.12 0.27
C SER A 16 -0.27 -4.41 1.01
N LYS A 17 0.50 -5.30 0.36
CA LYS A 17 1.06 -6.53 0.97
C LYS A 17 2.18 -6.19 1.96
N GLN A 18 3.11 -5.32 1.58
CA GLN A 18 4.17 -4.83 2.48
C GLN A 18 3.56 -4.12 3.68
N TYR A 19 2.59 -3.23 3.47
CA TYR A 19 1.88 -2.56 4.57
C TYR A 19 1.25 -3.55 5.54
N ARG A 20 0.52 -4.56 5.04
CA ARG A 20 -0.08 -5.61 5.87
C ARG A 20 0.95 -6.33 6.73
N GLN A 21 2.08 -6.70 6.13
CA GLN A 21 3.15 -7.40 6.83
C GLN A 21 3.69 -6.54 7.98
N TRP A 22 3.95 -5.26 7.74
CA TRP A 22 4.42 -4.36 8.80
C TRP A 22 3.41 -4.18 9.93
N MET A 23 2.12 -4.06 9.61
CA MET A 23 1.07 -4.00 10.65
C MET A 23 1.06 -5.27 11.51
N GLN A 24 1.22 -6.45 10.90
CA GLN A 24 1.31 -7.72 11.63
C GLN A 24 2.56 -7.78 12.51
N GLU A 25 3.72 -7.36 11.99
CA GLU A 25 4.98 -7.28 12.74
C GLU A 25 4.86 -6.38 13.98
N TRP A 26 4.06 -5.32 13.91
CA TRP A 26 3.83 -4.38 15.00
C TRP A 26 2.62 -4.71 15.87
N GLY A 27 1.96 -5.85 15.65
CA GLY A 27 0.79 -6.28 16.42
C GLY A 27 -0.46 -5.42 16.23
N VAL A 28 -0.52 -4.66 15.12
CA VAL A 28 -1.67 -3.79 14.80
C VAL A 28 -2.80 -4.63 14.21
N ALA A 29 -4.01 -4.46 14.74
CA ALA A 29 -5.20 -5.15 14.25
C ALA A 29 -5.46 -4.87 12.76
N PRO A 30 -5.96 -5.85 12.00
CA PRO A 30 -6.22 -5.68 10.57
C PRO A 30 -7.26 -4.59 10.29
N SER A 31 -7.10 -3.89 9.17
CA SER A 31 -8.05 -2.88 8.70
C SER A 31 -9.42 -3.50 8.36
N ARG A 32 -10.50 -2.72 8.56
CA ARG A 32 -11.84 -3.06 8.07
C ARG A 32 -11.92 -3.09 6.54
N VAL A 33 -10.99 -2.43 5.86
CA VAL A 33 -10.88 -2.44 4.39
C VAL A 33 -9.92 -3.53 3.97
N LYS A 34 -10.38 -4.46 3.13
CA LYS A 34 -9.53 -5.51 2.56
C LYS A 34 -8.45 -4.88 1.65
N PRO A 35 -7.18 -5.15 1.92
CA PRO A 35 -6.08 -4.54 1.17
C PRO A 35 -5.78 -5.35 -0.11
N LEU A 36 -6.73 -5.36 -1.03
CA LEU A 36 -6.60 -5.95 -2.37
C LEU A 36 -5.50 -5.22 -3.16
N SER A 37 -4.85 -5.94 -4.07
CA SER A 37 -3.98 -5.34 -5.09
C SER A 37 -4.78 -4.52 -6.09
N ILE A 38 -4.10 -3.67 -6.87
CA ILE A 38 -4.76 -2.85 -7.90
C ILE A 38 -5.40 -3.75 -8.97
N GLN A 39 -4.71 -4.83 -9.36
CA GLN A 39 -5.14 -5.77 -10.40
C GLN A 39 -6.34 -6.63 -9.98
N GLU A 40 -6.58 -6.79 -8.68
CA GLU A 40 -7.80 -7.45 -8.18
C GLU A 40 -9.04 -6.55 -8.28
N VAL A 41 -8.85 -5.25 -8.55
CA VAL A 41 -9.94 -4.25 -8.55
C VAL A 41 -10.12 -3.61 -9.92
N ILE A 42 -9.05 -3.45 -10.70
CA ILE A 42 -9.06 -2.74 -11.98
C ILE A 42 -8.29 -3.57 -13.02
N ASP A 43 -8.98 -3.91 -14.11
CA ASP A 43 -8.40 -4.56 -15.27
C ASP A 43 -7.80 -3.56 -16.27
N GLY A 44 -6.83 -4.02 -17.07
CA GLY A 44 -6.31 -3.27 -18.22
C GLY A 44 -5.44 -2.05 -17.90
N VAL A 45 -5.10 -1.81 -16.63
CA VAL A 45 -4.20 -0.73 -16.21
C VAL A 45 -2.76 -1.25 -16.05
N GLN A 46 -1.80 -0.53 -16.61
CA GLN A 46 -0.38 -0.82 -16.34
C GLN A 46 -0.05 -0.42 -14.91
N VAL A 47 0.53 -1.35 -14.15
CA VAL A 47 0.90 -1.14 -12.75
C VAL A 47 2.34 -1.54 -12.55
N ASP A 48 3.13 -0.64 -11.98
CA ASP A 48 4.52 -0.89 -11.60
C ASP A 48 4.75 -0.63 -10.11
N GLY A 49 5.67 -1.39 -9.54
CA GLY A 49 6.01 -1.37 -8.13
C GLY A 49 5.83 -2.73 -7.45
N PRO A 50 6.25 -2.87 -6.18
CA PRO A 50 6.86 -1.82 -5.35
C PRO A 50 8.24 -1.39 -5.86
N VAL A 51 8.71 -0.25 -5.36
CA VAL A 51 10.09 0.20 -5.57
C VAL A 51 10.86 -0.12 -4.30
N ASP A 52 11.64 -1.20 -4.34
CA ASP A 52 12.29 -1.76 -3.15
C ASP A 52 13.21 -0.76 -2.44
N GLU A 53 13.87 0.13 -3.18
CA GLU A 53 14.72 1.20 -2.63
C GLU A 53 13.97 2.14 -1.68
N PHE A 54 12.65 2.29 -1.85
CA PHE A 54 11.81 3.12 -0.99
C PHE A 54 11.10 2.35 0.13
N ALA A 55 11.16 1.02 0.13
CA ALA A 55 10.35 0.19 1.03
C ALA A 55 10.64 0.50 2.51
N GLU A 56 11.92 0.60 2.88
CA GLU A 56 12.31 0.87 4.27
C GLU A 56 11.92 2.29 4.70
N GLN A 57 12.12 3.29 3.83
CA GLN A 57 11.75 4.68 4.12
C GLN A 57 10.24 4.80 4.36
N VAL A 58 9.42 4.15 3.52
CA VAL A 58 7.96 4.17 3.68
C VAL A 58 7.53 3.38 4.93
N LYS A 59 8.20 2.27 5.27
CA LYS A 59 7.97 1.55 6.52
C LYS A 59 8.17 2.47 7.73
N GLN A 60 9.27 3.23 7.77
CA GLN A 60 9.55 4.16 8.86
C GLN A 60 8.47 5.25 9.00
N LEU A 61 7.97 5.80 7.88
CA LEU A 61 6.86 6.76 7.90
C LEU A 61 5.58 6.17 8.51
N HIS A 62 5.24 4.91 8.18
CA HIS A 62 4.11 4.22 8.79
C HIS A 62 4.32 3.97 10.28
N GLN A 63 5.54 3.60 10.69
CA GLN A 63 5.87 3.37 12.09
C GLN A 63 5.75 4.67 12.91
N GLU A 64 6.28 5.78 12.38
CA GLU A 64 6.18 7.09 13.01
C GLU A 64 4.71 7.53 13.15
N LYS A 65 3.91 7.37 12.09
CA LYS A 65 2.47 7.67 12.13
C LYS A 65 1.78 6.89 13.26
N LEU A 66 2.05 5.59 13.41
CA LEU A 66 1.45 4.78 14.47
C LEU A 66 1.84 5.28 15.87
N ARG A 67 3.11 5.63 16.06
CA ARG A 67 3.61 6.20 17.33
C ARG A 67 2.91 7.51 17.69
N ARG A 68 2.59 8.36 16.70
CA ARG A 68 1.87 9.63 16.90
C ARG A 68 0.37 9.45 17.20
N GLN A 69 -0.20 8.29 16.88
CA GLN A 69 -1.63 7.99 17.02
C GLN A 69 -1.96 7.16 18.27
N SER A 70 -0.94 6.76 19.03
CA SER A 70 -1.05 6.04 20.31
C SER A 70 -0.95 7.02 21.47
#